data_AF-A0A2S6S0V7-F1
#
_entry.id   AF-A0A2S6S0V7-F1
#
_cell.length_a   1.000
_cell.length_b   1.000
_cell.length_c   1.000
_cell.angle_alpha   90.00
_cell.angle_beta   90.00
_cell.angle_gamma   90.00
#
_symmetry.space_group_name_H-M   'P 1'
#
loop_
_entity.id
_entity.type
_entity.pdbx_description
1 polymer ?
#
loop_
_entity_poly.entity_id
_entity_poly.type
_entity_poly.pdbx_seq_one_letter_code
_entity_poly.pdbx_strand_id
1 'polypeptide(L)'
;MDSLSTVVASLFVWISSHLYVVNADFKEPNYQPEIKFMPHKELSKIACEKPCPVIGWYPTEDQIEGEEKLYLIKGADPINDLCIRTILLHELVHFWQDYNNAFEEPGDSKKVVFTRREQQAHILEHLYRGQQYDKYKLKTGKEYSPKCCKQIAFGRCINNPGWIKQYIKE
;
A
#
# COMPACT_ATOMS: atom_id res chain seq x y z
N MET A 1 18.21 9.46 10.68
CA MET A 1 17.62 9.48 9.33
C MET A 1 16.84 8.18 9.19
N ASP A 2 15.55 8.25 8.91
CA ASP A 2 14.74 7.04 8.75
C ASP A 2 15.19 6.31 7.48
N SER A 3 15.39 5.00 7.55
CA SER A 3 15.60 4.14 6.38
C SER A 3 14.26 3.59 5.90
N LEU A 4 14.23 3.07 4.67
CA LEU A 4 13.06 2.35 4.17
C LEU A 4 12.67 1.18 5.09
N SER A 5 13.66 0.45 5.62
CA SER A 5 13.42 -0.65 6.56
C SER A 5 12.77 -0.17 7.87
N THR A 6 13.18 0.98 8.42
CA THR A 6 12.55 1.57 9.60
C THR A 6 11.12 2.01 9.32
N VAL A 7 10.85 2.56 8.13
CA VAL A 7 9.49 2.90 7.72
C VAL A 7 8.63 1.65 7.62
N VAL A 8 9.08 0.60 6.93
CA VAL A 8 8.33 -0.66 6.81
C VAL A 8 8.06 -1.29 8.18
N ALA A 9 9.07 -1.36 9.06
CA ALA A 9 8.90 -1.87 10.42
C ALA A 9 7.88 -1.05 11.23
N SER A 10 7.92 0.28 11.10
CA SER A 10 6.93 1.16 11.76
C SER A 10 5.52 0.95 11.21
N LEU A 11 5.38 0.68 9.90
CA LEU A 11 4.09 0.36 9.29
C LEU A 11 3.59 -1.01 9.75
N PHE A 12 4.45 -2.01 9.95
CA PHE A 12 4.05 -3.32 10.50
C PHE A 12 3.47 -3.18 11.91
N VAL A 13 4.18 -2.47 12.79
CA VAL A 13 3.68 -2.18 14.15
C VAL A 13 2.36 -1.42 14.09
N TRP A 14 2.23 -0.46 13.17
CA TRP A 14 0.99 0.28 12.99
C TRP A 14 -0.15 -0.63 12.51
N ILE A 15 0.07 -1.48 11.51
CA ILE A 15 -0.93 -2.44 11.00
C ILE A 15 -1.38 -3.35 12.13
N SER A 16 -0.42 -4.01 12.80
CA SER A 16 -0.64 -4.91 13.94
C SER A 16 -1.56 -4.29 15.01
N SER A 17 -1.28 -3.04 15.38
CA SER A 17 -2.07 -2.32 16.40
C SER A 17 -3.46 -1.85 15.96
N HIS A 18 -3.81 -1.95 14.67
CA HIS A 18 -5.07 -1.44 14.13
C HIS A 18 -5.93 -2.49 13.39
N LEU A 19 -5.51 -3.77 13.37
CA LEU A 19 -6.28 -4.86 12.73
C LEU A 19 -7.71 -5.00 13.28
N TYR A 20 -7.93 -4.65 14.56
CA TYR A 20 -9.25 -4.66 15.18
C TYR A 20 -10.27 -3.79 14.44
N VAL A 21 -9.83 -2.72 13.76
CA VAL A 21 -10.72 -1.81 13.02
C VAL A 21 -11.36 -2.50 11.81
N VAL A 22 -10.71 -3.52 11.27
CA VAL A 22 -11.18 -4.31 10.13
C VAL A 22 -11.64 -5.71 10.51
N ASN A 23 -11.87 -5.96 11.80
CA ASN A 23 -12.23 -7.26 12.36
C ASN A 23 -11.28 -8.39 11.93
N ALA A 24 -9.97 -8.08 11.84
CA ALA A 24 -8.93 -9.06 11.55
C ALA A 24 -8.09 -9.36 12.79
N ASP A 25 -7.59 -10.59 12.87
CA ASP A 25 -6.65 -11.06 13.90
C ASP A 25 -5.44 -11.74 13.22
N PHE A 26 -4.84 -11.02 12.27
CA PHE A 26 -3.70 -11.49 11.50
C PHE A 26 -2.45 -11.60 12.39
N LYS A 27 -1.71 -12.69 12.23
CA LYS A 27 -0.38 -12.84 12.80
C LYS A 27 0.58 -11.90 12.07
N GLU A 28 1.42 -11.22 12.84
CA GLU A 28 2.49 -10.41 12.29
C GLU A 28 3.47 -11.31 11.50
N PRO A 29 3.77 -10.97 10.23
CA PRO A 29 4.77 -11.69 9.44
C PRO A 29 6.15 -11.64 10.10
N ASN A 30 6.85 -12.76 10.11
CA ASN A 30 8.19 -12.88 10.69
C ASN A 30 9.32 -12.39 9.76
N TYR A 31 8.97 -11.95 8.54
CA TYR A 31 9.85 -11.30 7.57
C TYR A 31 9.09 -10.18 6.84
N GLN A 32 9.83 -9.35 6.11
CA GLN A 32 9.29 -8.26 5.31
C GLN A 32 9.44 -8.59 3.81
N PRO A 33 8.50 -8.15 2.95
CA PRO A 33 8.67 -8.30 1.52
C PRO A 33 9.81 -7.41 1.02
N GLU A 34 10.48 -7.84 -0.05
CA GLU A 34 11.48 -7.03 -0.74
C GLU A 34 10.78 -5.88 -1.47
N ILE A 35 11.09 -4.64 -1.10
CA ILE A 35 10.55 -3.45 -1.77
C ILE A 35 11.40 -3.13 -3.00
N LYS A 36 10.84 -3.36 -4.20
CA LYS A 36 11.51 -3.09 -5.48
C LYS A 36 11.02 -1.80 -6.12
N PHE A 37 11.96 -1.01 -6.62
CA PHE A 37 11.65 0.19 -7.40
C PHE A 37 11.85 -0.06 -8.89
N MET A 38 10.83 0.19 -9.71
CA MET A 38 10.90 -0.06 -11.15
C MET A 38 10.27 1.04 -12.00
N PRO A 39 10.66 1.20 -13.28
CA PRO A 39 10.04 2.19 -14.17
C PRO A 39 8.52 2.04 -14.23
N HIS A 40 7.78 3.15 -14.24
CA HIS A 40 6.31 3.14 -14.29
C HIS A 40 5.76 2.34 -15.49
N LYS A 41 6.42 2.42 -16.64
CA LYS A 41 6.05 1.66 -17.85
C LYS A 41 6.13 0.14 -17.63
N GLU A 42 7.12 -0.33 -16.88
CA GLU A 42 7.26 -1.74 -16.55
C GLU A 42 6.23 -2.15 -15.49
N LEU A 43 6.07 -1.34 -14.43
CA LEU A 43 5.10 -1.60 -13.37
C LEU A 43 3.67 -1.68 -13.92
N SER A 44 3.28 -0.72 -14.78
CA SER A 44 1.96 -0.73 -15.42
C SER A 44 1.75 -1.92 -16.34
N LYS A 45 2.80 -2.37 -17.04
CA LYS A 45 2.73 -3.57 -17.88
C LYS A 45 2.47 -4.83 -17.05
N ILE A 46 3.18 -5.01 -15.92
CA ILE A 46 3.04 -6.22 -15.10
C ILE A 46 1.79 -6.20 -14.21
N ALA A 47 1.40 -5.04 -13.68
CA ALA A 47 0.27 -4.93 -12.75
C ALA A 47 -1.09 -4.78 -13.47
N CYS A 48 -1.09 -4.28 -14.70
CA CYS A 48 -2.33 -3.91 -15.40
C CYS A 48 -2.44 -4.45 -16.82
N GLU A 49 -1.37 -5.02 -17.39
CA GLU A 49 -1.26 -5.46 -18.80
C GLU A 49 -1.43 -4.34 -19.85
N LYS A 50 -1.72 -3.12 -19.41
CA LYS A 50 -1.92 -1.92 -20.22
C LYS A 50 -1.51 -0.67 -19.44
N PRO A 51 -1.24 0.47 -20.11
CA PRO A 51 -0.94 1.72 -19.41
C PRO A 51 -2.01 2.05 -18.36
N CYS A 52 -1.58 2.21 -17.11
CA CYS A 52 -2.42 2.50 -15.96
C CYS A 52 -1.63 3.35 -14.96
N PRO A 53 -2.28 4.18 -14.12
CA PRO A 53 -1.61 5.05 -13.16
C PRO A 53 -1.25 4.33 -11.85
N VAL A 54 -0.62 3.15 -11.95
CA VAL A 54 -0.21 2.33 -10.80
C VAL A 54 1.06 2.90 -10.17
N ILE A 55 1.10 2.94 -8.83
CA ILE A 55 2.20 3.56 -8.07
C ILE A 55 2.87 2.56 -7.14
N GLY A 56 2.08 1.67 -6.54
CA GLY A 56 2.55 0.49 -5.84
C GLY A 56 1.79 -0.73 -6.32
N TRP A 57 2.37 -1.91 -6.15
CA TRP A 57 1.68 -3.16 -6.41
C TRP A 57 2.35 -4.32 -5.67
N TYR A 58 1.56 -5.03 -4.88
CA TYR A 58 1.90 -6.34 -4.38
C TYR A 58 1.12 -7.42 -5.19
N PRO A 59 1.81 -8.27 -5.99
CA PRO A 59 1.18 -9.41 -6.65
C PRO A 59 0.66 -10.39 -5.59
N THR A 60 -0.63 -10.68 -5.56
CA THR A 60 -1.22 -11.68 -4.64
C THR A 60 -1.21 -13.10 -5.23
N GLU A 61 -0.81 -13.24 -6.50
CA GLU A 61 -0.63 -14.53 -7.17
C GLU A 61 0.87 -14.71 -7.46
N ASP A 62 1.34 -15.96 -7.53
CA ASP A 62 2.72 -16.36 -7.87
C ASP A 62 3.84 -15.81 -6.95
N GLN A 63 3.50 -15.48 -5.70
CA GLN A 63 4.49 -15.16 -4.66
C GLN A 63 5.12 -16.43 -4.08
N ILE A 64 6.38 -16.30 -3.69
CA ILE A 64 7.13 -17.35 -2.97
C ILE A 64 7.25 -16.90 -1.52
N GLU A 65 6.78 -17.72 -0.59
CA GLU A 65 6.87 -17.46 0.86
C GLU A 65 8.33 -17.24 1.27
N GLY A 66 8.62 -16.09 1.89
CA GLY A 66 9.95 -15.65 2.30
C GLY A 66 10.73 -14.88 1.24
N GLU A 67 10.25 -14.79 0.00
CA GLU A 67 10.87 -14.08 -1.12
C GLU A 67 9.90 -13.10 -1.81
N GLU A 68 8.84 -12.72 -1.13
CA GLU A 68 7.77 -11.90 -1.68
C GLU A 68 8.27 -10.51 -2.07
N LYS A 69 7.74 -9.99 -3.18
CA LYS A 69 8.14 -8.70 -3.72
C LYS A 69 6.95 -7.75 -3.77
N LEU A 70 7.18 -6.54 -3.28
CA LEU A 70 6.28 -5.40 -3.38
C LEU A 70 6.95 -4.35 -4.26
N TYR A 71 6.27 -3.95 -5.33
CA TYR A 71 6.82 -3.02 -6.30
C TYR A 71 6.32 -1.61 -6.04
N LEU A 72 7.21 -0.63 -6.11
CA LEU A 72 6.92 0.80 -6.17
C LEU A 72 7.51 1.38 -7.47
N ILE A 73 6.89 2.45 -7.97
CA ILE A 73 7.46 3.22 -9.08
C ILE A 73 8.82 3.82 -8.70
N LYS A 74 9.76 3.79 -9.65
CA LYS A 74 11.09 4.37 -9.49
C LYS A 74 11.00 5.88 -9.18
N GLY A 75 11.71 6.30 -8.14
CA GLY A 75 11.73 7.68 -7.66
C GLY A 75 10.66 8.01 -6.62
N ALA A 76 9.75 7.08 -6.30
CA ALA A 76 8.88 7.23 -5.15
C ALA A 76 9.67 7.21 -3.84
N ASP A 77 9.24 8.04 -2.89
CA ASP A 77 9.91 8.23 -1.61
C ASP A 77 8.93 8.01 -0.45
N PRO A 78 8.71 6.75 0.00
CA PRO A 78 7.86 6.47 1.15
C PRO A 78 8.45 7.00 2.47
N ILE A 79 9.72 7.42 2.49
CA ILE A 79 10.38 7.95 3.68
C ILE A 79 9.95 9.39 3.89
N ASN A 80 9.90 10.22 2.85
CA ASN A 80 9.57 11.64 3.00
C ASN A 80 8.19 12.02 2.47
N ASP A 81 7.59 11.23 1.57
CA ASP A 81 6.27 11.49 1.00
C ASP A 81 5.19 10.63 1.70
N LEU A 82 4.31 11.29 2.47
CA LEU A 82 3.20 10.64 3.15
C LEU A 82 2.23 9.93 2.20
N CYS A 83 2.03 10.46 1.00
CA CYS A 83 1.12 9.87 0.03
C CYS A 83 1.67 8.56 -0.52
N ILE A 84 2.96 8.54 -0.86
CA ILE A 84 3.66 7.30 -1.23
C ILE A 84 3.68 6.31 -0.07
N ARG A 85 3.92 6.78 1.15
CA ARG A 85 3.91 5.92 2.34
C ARG A 85 2.55 5.28 2.61
N THR A 86 1.46 6.02 2.33
CA THR A 86 0.10 5.48 2.45
C THR A 86 -0.15 4.39 1.41
N ILE A 87 0.37 4.52 0.18
CA ILE A 87 0.31 3.48 -0.85
C ILE A 87 1.13 2.27 -0.42
N LEU A 88 2.34 2.47 0.11
CA LEU A 88 3.14 1.38 0.67
C LEU A 88 2.38 0.62 1.76
N LEU A 89 1.72 1.33 2.70
CA LEU A 89 0.92 0.69 3.73
C LEU A 89 -0.23 -0.16 3.16
N HIS A 90 -0.92 0.34 2.14
CA HIS A 90 -1.97 -0.42 1.44
C HIS A 90 -1.44 -1.75 0.92
N GLU A 91 -0.33 -1.72 0.17
CA GLU A 91 0.27 -2.93 -0.39
C GLU A 91 0.84 -3.87 0.71
N LEU A 92 1.35 -3.33 1.82
CA LEU A 92 1.77 -4.16 2.97
C LEU A 92 0.59 -4.85 3.64
N VAL A 93 -0.62 -4.27 3.63
CA VAL A 93 -1.81 -4.97 4.12
C VAL A 93 -2.13 -6.18 3.23
N HIS A 94 -1.94 -6.08 1.91
CA HIS A 94 -2.09 -7.25 1.04
C HIS A 94 -1.07 -8.34 1.30
N PHE A 95 0.18 -7.97 1.60
CA PHE A 95 1.18 -8.92 2.08
C PHE A 95 0.74 -9.62 3.39
N TRP A 96 0.23 -8.86 4.37
CA TRP A 96 -0.30 -9.44 5.61
C TRP A 96 -1.48 -10.38 5.37
N GLN A 97 -2.37 -10.04 4.43
CA GLN A 97 -3.50 -10.89 4.05
C GLN A 97 -3.03 -12.22 3.45
N ASP A 98 -2.05 -12.19 2.54
CA ASP A 98 -1.46 -13.40 1.94
C ASP A 98 -0.75 -14.27 2.99
N TYR A 99 0.12 -13.67 3.80
CA TYR A 99 0.85 -14.38 4.84
C TYR A 99 -0.09 -15.14 5.81
N ASN A 100 -1.30 -14.61 6.02
CA ASN A 100 -2.30 -15.19 6.89
C ASN A 100 -3.33 -16.09 6.19
N ASN A 101 -3.17 -16.36 4.89
CA ASN A 101 -4.16 -17.07 4.06
C ASN A 101 -5.57 -16.47 4.22
N ALA A 102 -5.66 -15.14 4.32
CA ALA A 102 -6.91 -14.45 4.57
C ALA A 102 -7.85 -14.60 3.37
N PHE A 103 -9.13 -14.86 3.64
CA PHE A 103 -10.20 -14.97 2.64
C PHE A 103 -10.13 -16.20 1.73
N GLU A 104 -9.34 -17.23 2.06
CA GLU A 104 -9.25 -18.51 1.34
C GLU A 104 -10.43 -19.46 1.63
N GLU A 105 -11.65 -18.93 1.82
CA GLU A 105 -12.83 -19.74 2.13
C GLU A 105 -13.31 -20.53 0.90
N PRO A 106 -13.49 -21.87 1.02
CA PRO A 106 -14.00 -22.68 -0.07
C PRO A 106 -15.40 -22.22 -0.52
N GLY A 107 -15.49 -21.71 -1.75
CA GLY A 107 -16.75 -21.31 -2.38
C GLY A 107 -16.89 -19.82 -2.68
N ASP A 108 -16.01 -18.96 -2.12
CA ASP A 108 -15.97 -17.55 -2.52
C ASP A 108 -15.39 -17.40 -3.93
N SER A 109 -16.03 -16.55 -4.75
CA SER A 109 -15.49 -16.20 -6.06
C SER A 109 -14.25 -15.30 -5.92
N LYS A 110 -13.31 -15.36 -6.86
CA LYS A 110 -12.15 -14.45 -6.93
C LYS A 110 -12.53 -12.98 -6.76
N LYS A 111 -13.69 -12.56 -7.31
CA LYS A 111 -14.20 -11.20 -7.20
C LYS A 111 -14.58 -10.81 -5.77
N VAL A 112 -15.20 -11.74 -5.02
CA VAL A 112 -15.59 -11.51 -3.62
C VAL A 112 -14.35 -11.42 -2.74
N VAL A 113 -13.41 -12.37 -2.90
CA VAL A 113 -12.11 -12.36 -2.21
C VAL A 113 -11.40 -11.03 -2.45
N PHE A 114 -11.24 -10.64 -3.72
CA PHE A 114 -10.65 -9.38 -4.11
C PHE A 114 -11.32 -8.17 -3.44
N THR A 115 -12.66 -8.12 -3.46
CA THR A 115 -13.42 -7.01 -2.85
C THR A 115 -13.17 -6.90 -1.34
N ARG A 116 -13.14 -8.03 -0.62
CA ARG A 116 -12.90 -8.04 0.82
C ARG A 116 -11.46 -7.61 1.16
N ARG A 117 -10.49 -8.06 0.37
CA ARG A 117 -9.06 -7.70 0.52
C ARG A 117 -8.83 -6.21 0.37
N GLU A 118 -9.30 -5.62 -0.71
CA GLU A 118 -9.20 -4.17 -0.97
C GLU A 118 -9.97 -3.36 0.08
N GLN A 119 -11.15 -3.84 0.53
CA GLN A 119 -11.93 -3.15 1.55
C GLN A 119 -11.13 -2.98 2.86
N GLN A 120 -10.48 -4.03 3.35
CA GLN A 120 -9.66 -3.92 4.56
C GLN A 120 -8.46 -2.99 4.36
N ALA A 121 -7.75 -3.11 3.23
CA ALA A 121 -6.62 -2.26 2.91
C ALA A 121 -7.05 -0.77 2.86
N HIS A 122 -8.20 -0.47 2.26
CA HIS A 122 -8.76 0.88 2.23
C HIS A 122 -9.13 1.44 3.61
N ILE A 123 -9.71 0.64 4.49
CA ILE A 123 -10.07 1.12 5.83
C ILE A 123 -8.79 1.48 6.60
N LEU A 124 -7.78 0.62 6.56
CA LEU A 124 -6.50 0.86 7.23
C LEU A 124 -5.73 2.03 6.61
N GLU A 125 -5.69 2.15 5.27
CA GLU A 125 -5.02 3.27 4.61
C GLU A 125 -5.66 4.63 4.96
N HIS A 126 -6.99 4.69 5.06
CA HIS A 126 -7.72 5.93 5.37
C HIS A 126 -7.47 6.34 6.81
N LEU A 127 -7.50 5.38 7.72
CA LEU A 127 -7.22 5.61 9.13
C LEU A 127 -5.78 6.09 9.33
N TYR A 128 -4.81 5.40 8.73
CA TYR A 128 -3.40 5.80 8.79
C TYR A 128 -3.22 7.23 8.27
N ARG A 129 -3.73 7.51 7.07
CA ARG A 129 -3.60 8.81 6.43
C ARG A 129 -4.22 9.93 7.27
N GLY A 130 -5.40 9.72 7.84
CA GLY A 130 -6.04 10.68 8.74
C GLY A 130 -5.16 11.01 9.95
N GLN A 131 -4.66 9.98 10.65
CA GLN A 131 -3.76 10.17 11.79
C GLN A 131 -2.46 10.90 11.41
N GLN A 132 -1.90 10.65 10.23
CA GLN A 132 -0.70 11.34 9.77
C GLN A 132 -0.96 12.80 9.38
N TYR A 133 -2.13 13.12 8.81
CA TYR A 133 -2.54 14.50 8.57
C TYR A 133 -2.68 15.27 9.88
N ASP A 134 -3.32 14.68 10.89
CA ASP A 134 -3.45 15.31 12.21
C ASP A 134 -2.07 15.55 12.84
N LYS A 135 -1.17 14.56 12.81
CA LYS A 135 0.21 14.71 13.28
C LYS A 135 0.97 15.81 12.53
N TYR A 136 0.83 15.87 11.20
CA TYR A 136 1.48 16.91 10.39
C TYR A 136 0.96 18.30 10.73
N LYS A 137 -0.36 18.46 10.90
CA LYS A 137 -1.00 19.71 11.27
C LYS A 137 -0.59 20.16 12.67
N LEU A 138 -0.56 19.25 13.63
CA LEU A 138 -0.06 19.53 14.99
C LEU A 138 1.39 20.02 14.98
N LYS A 139 2.25 19.42 14.14
CA LYS A 139 3.67 19.77 14.05
C LYS A 139 3.94 21.08 13.32
N THR A 140 3.19 21.37 12.25
CA THR A 140 3.51 22.45 11.30
C THR A 140 2.54 23.62 11.33
N GLY A 141 1.37 23.46 11.96
CA GLY A 141 0.26 24.41 11.91
C GLY A 141 -0.45 24.50 10.56
N LYS A 142 -0.12 23.61 9.60
CA LYS A 142 -0.65 23.64 8.23
C LYS A 142 -1.24 22.30 7.83
N GLU A 143 -2.22 22.34 6.93
CA GLU A 143 -2.71 21.12 6.26
C GLU A 143 -1.61 20.50 5.39
N TYR A 144 -1.58 19.17 5.31
CA TYR A 144 -0.62 18.47 4.46
C TYR A 144 -0.90 18.79 2.98
N SER A 145 0.16 19.09 2.23
CA SER A 145 0.13 19.30 0.79
C SER A 145 1.34 18.59 0.19
N PRO A 146 1.18 17.73 -0.84
CA PRO A 146 0.00 17.57 -1.68
C PRO A 146 -1.15 16.78 -1.04
N LYS A 147 -2.37 16.92 -1.57
CA LYS A 147 -3.49 16.04 -1.18
C LYS A 147 -3.23 14.63 -1.71
N CYS A 148 -3.20 13.65 -0.83
CA CYS A 148 -3.07 12.25 -1.24
C CYS A 148 -4.33 11.74 -1.93
N CYS A 149 -4.23 10.54 -2.49
CA CYS A 149 -5.31 9.88 -3.22
C CYS A 149 -6.51 9.68 -2.30
N LYS A 150 -7.72 10.00 -2.79
CA LYS A 150 -8.96 9.76 -2.02
C LYS A 150 -9.13 8.28 -1.71
N GLN A 151 -8.76 7.43 -2.67
CA GLN A 151 -8.85 5.98 -2.60
C GLN A 151 -7.75 5.37 -3.49
N ILE A 152 -7.13 4.28 -3.04
CA ILE A 152 -6.09 3.52 -3.77
C ILE A 152 -6.63 2.13 -4.13
N ALA A 153 -7.03 1.88 -5.38
CA ALA A 153 -7.53 0.56 -5.79
C ALA A 153 -6.56 -0.07 -6.79
N PHE A 154 -6.17 -1.33 -6.59
CA PHE A 154 -5.08 -1.97 -7.35
C PHE A 154 -3.78 -1.12 -7.36
N GLY A 155 -3.46 -0.47 -6.25
CA GLY A 155 -2.30 0.44 -6.18
C GLY A 155 -2.41 1.71 -7.05
N ARG A 156 -3.61 2.04 -7.54
CA ARG A 156 -3.91 3.22 -8.39
C ARG A 156 -4.70 4.25 -7.63
N CYS A 157 -4.38 5.52 -7.87
CA CYS A 157 -5.11 6.62 -7.29
C CYS A 157 -6.35 6.99 -8.11
N ILE A 158 -7.54 6.77 -7.55
CA ILE A 158 -8.82 6.96 -8.26
C ILE A 158 -9.06 8.43 -8.68
N ASN A 159 -8.57 9.40 -7.89
CA ASN A 159 -8.89 10.81 -8.10
C ASN A 159 -7.80 11.62 -8.83
N ASN A 160 -6.74 10.96 -9.33
CA ASN A 160 -5.54 11.55 -9.94
C ASN A 160 -5.17 12.96 -9.39
N PRO A 161 -4.56 13.05 -8.20
CA PRO A 161 -4.28 14.32 -7.50
C PRO A 161 -3.23 15.23 -8.17
N GLY A 162 -2.84 14.97 -9.42
CA GLY A 162 -1.91 15.80 -10.20
C GLY A 162 -0.44 15.56 -9.89
N TRP A 163 -0.06 15.41 -8.61
CA TRP A 163 1.33 15.14 -8.22
C TRP A 163 1.86 13.83 -8.81
N ILE A 164 0.99 12.85 -9.06
CA ILE A 164 1.36 11.56 -9.64
C ILE A 164 1.99 11.72 -11.04
N LYS A 165 1.63 12.76 -11.78
CA LYS A 165 2.17 13.02 -13.13
C LYS A 165 3.69 13.17 -13.13
N GLN A 166 4.30 13.56 -12.01
CA GLN A 166 5.76 13.66 -11.92
C GLN A 166 6.46 12.29 -12.05
N TYR A 167 5.73 11.21 -11.75
CA TYR A 167 6.22 9.85 -11.78
C TYR A 167 5.79 9.07 -13.03
N ILE A 168 4.70 9.48 -13.68
CA ILE A 168 4.24 8.93 -14.95
C ILE A 168 4.99 9.66 -16.07
N LYS A 169 6.24 9.27 -16.33
CA LYS A 169 6.96 9.65 -17.56
C LYS A 169 6.73 8.56 -18.61
N GLU A 170 6.33 8.98 -19.81
CA GLU A 170 6.10 8.10 -20.99
C GLU A 170 7.37 7.42 -21.48
#